data_AF-A0AAD7B5D3-F1
#
_entry.id   AF-A0AAD7B5D3-F1
#
_cell.length_a   1.000
_cell.length_b   1.000
_cell.length_c   1.000
_cell.angle_alpha   90.00
_cell.angle_beta   90.00
_cell.angle_gamma   90.00
#
_symmetry.space_group_name_H-M   'P 1'
#
loop_
_entity.id
_entity.type
_entity.pdbx_description
1 polymer ?
#
loop_
_entity_poly.entity_id
_entity_poly.type
_entity_poly.pdbx_seq_one_letter_code
_entity_poly.pdbx_strand_id
1 'polypeptide(L)'
;MWCDNCLLVLPLRAGAIAWAVIIAIYSLIGGLFLLLLGQWVFFTYPEWFIYGGIGMAVTAIAVITAIAFSTRSYVFARAMQFIWPFIILICGIRAILMIVQLNRGKDKIQWQCDNDLQPWPAAVNNSNSYSMPSEICIVGFSGFNTAVIIGLLVDLAFQMYMFFLTWRFCARLVHYSGMKGPFGNGYYSA
;
A
#
# COMPACT_ATOMS: atom_id res chain seq x y z
N MET A 1 17.74 26.13 4.17
CA MET A 1 16.77 26.60 5.18
C MET A 1 15.83 25.45 5.51
N TRP A 2 16.01 24.83 6.67
CA TRP A 2 15.20 23.71 7.12
C TRP A 2 14.01 24.28 7.88
N CYS A 3 12.81 23.99 7.40
CA CYS A 3 11.59 24.37 8.08
C CYS A 3 11.15 23.17 8.94
N ASP A 4 11.07 23.37 10.26
CA ASP A 4 10.83 22.31 11.23
C ASP A 4 9.46 21.64 11.10
N ASN A 5 8.51 22.32 10.43
CA ASN A 5 7.13 21.89 10.19
C ASN A 5 6.68 21.91 8.72
N CYS A 6 7.56 22.13 7.74
CA CYS A 6 7.11 22.22 6.35
C CYS A 6 6.68 20.85 5.79
N LEU A 7 5.52 20.84 5.14
CA LEU A 7 4.85 19.69 4.51
C LEU A 7 4.46 18.55 5.47
N LEU A 8 4.36 18.82 6.77
CA LEU A 8 3.79 17.88 7.74
C LEU A 8 2.29 18.11 7.86
N VAL A 9 1.49 17.16 7.37
CA VAL A 9 0.04 17.13 7.60
C VAL A 9 -0.29 16.82 9.06
N LEU A 10 0.56 16.04 9.74
CA LEU A 10 0.39 15.57 11.12
C LEU A 10 1.71 15.67 11.89
N PRO A 11 1.70 15.71 13.25
CA PRO A 11 2.93 15.78 14.04
C PRO A 11 3.88 14.62 13.73
N LEU A 12 5.16 14.92 13.47
CA LEU A 12 6.11 13.98 12.84
C LEU A 12 6.16 12.57 13.43
N ARG A 13 6.02 12.40 14.76
CA ARG A 13 6.07 11.07 15.38
C ARG A 13 4.70 10.38 15.40
N ALA A 14 3.75 10.93 16.14
CA ALA A 14 2.42 10.33 16.29
C ALA A 14 1.65 10.29 14.96
N GLY A 15 1.80 11.35 14.16
CA GLY A 15 1.23 11.46 12.82
C GLY A 15 1.79 10.46 11.83
N ALA A 16 3.11 10.20 11.86
CA ALA A 16 3.71 9.21 10.97
C ALA A 16 3.37 7.77 11.38
N ILE A 17 3.20 7.51 12.68
CA ILE A 17 2.67 6.22 13.17
C ILE A 17 1.22 6.04 12.71
N ALA A 18 0.37 7.06 12.88
CA ALA A 18 -1.02 7.00 12.42
C ALA A 18 -1.09 6.78 10.90
N TRP A 19 -0.24 7.46 10.12
CA TRP A 19 -0.17 7.26 8.67
C TRP A 19 0.23 5.84 8.29
N ALA A 20 1.24 5.28 8.97
CA ALA A 20 1.66 3.89 8.77
C ALA A 20 0.53 2.89 9.08
N VAL A 21 -0.24 3.14 10.14
CA VAL A 21 -1.39 2.30 10.51
C VAL A 21 -2.50 2.39 9.46
N ILE A 22 -2.80 3.58 8.95
CA ILE A 22 -3.79 3.77 7.88
C ILE A 22 -3.39 2.98 6.63
N ILE A 23 -2.12 3.07 6.21
CA ILE A 23 -1.60 2.28 5.08
C ILE A 23 -1.72 0.79 5.37
N ALA A 24 -1.34 0.33 6.57
CA ALA A 24 -1.43 -1.07 6.92
C ALA A 24 -2.88 -1.60 6.82
N ILE A 25 -3.85 -0.87 7.34
CA ILE A 25 -5.27 -1.26 7.26
C ILE A 25 -5.75 -1.27 5.81
N TYR A 26 -5.45 -0.20 5.07
CA TYR A 26 -5.87 -0.07 3.67
C TYR A 26 -5.29 -1.18 2.78
N SER A 27 -3.97 -1.41 2.88
CA SER A 27 -3.28 -2.45 2.12
C SER A 27 -3.67 -3.86 2.56
N LEU A 28 -4.04 -4.07 3.83
CA LEU A 28 -4.57 -5.35 4.32
C LEU A 28 -5.92 -5.66 3.69
N ILE A 29 -6.85 -4.69 3.71
CA ILE A 29 -8.18 -4.85 3.12
C ILE A 29 -8.06 -5.10 1.61
N GLY A 30 -7.28 -4.28 0.91
CA GLY A 30 -7.05 -4.46 -0.53
C GLY A 30 -6.34 -5.78 -0.88
N GLY A 31 -5.36 -6.19 -0.07
CA GLY A 31 -4.65 -7.46 -0.22
C GLY A 31 -5.57 -8.66 -0.02
N LEU A 32 -6.37 -8.66 1.04
CA LEU A 32 -7.37 -9.71 1.30
C LEU A 32 -8.45 -9.77 0.22
N PHE A 33 -8.94 -8.61 -0.24
CA PHE A 33 -9.89 -8.56 -1.35
C PHE A 33 -9.33 -9.28 -2.59
N LEU A 34 -8.08 -9.02 -2.96
CA LEU A 34 -7.45 -9.66 -4.11
C LEU A 34 -7.18 -11.17 -3.88
N LEU A 35 -6.85 -11.59 -2.66
CA LEU A 35 -6.60 -13.00 -2.35
C LEU A 35 -7.87 -13.85 -2.30
N LEU A 36 -8.99 -13.28 -1.88
CA LEU A 36 -10.25 -14.01 -1.74
C LEU A 36 -11.14 -13.87 -2.97
N LEU A 37 -11.26 -12.65 -3.51
CA LEU A 37 -12.19 -12.31 -4.59
C LEU A 37 -11.49 -12.02 -5.92
N GLY A 38 -10.16 -12.01 -5.95
CA GLY A 38 -9.40 -11.64 -7.15
C GLY A 38 -9.64 -12.55 -8.35
N GLN A 39 -10.05 -13.81 -8.16
CA GLN A 39 -10.41 -14.73 -9.23
C GLN A 39 -11.58 -14.24 -10.11
N TRP A 40 -12.47 -13.42 -9.53
CA TRP A 40 -13.64 -12.87 -10.21
C TRP A 40 -13.30 -11.68 -11.08
N VAL A 41 -12.15 -11.05 -10.83
CA VAL A 41 -11.71 -9.83 -11.49
C VAL A 41 -10.54 -10.12 -12.45
N PHE A 42 -9.65 -11.04 -12.07
CA PHE A 42 -8.48 -11.46 -12.83
C PHE A 42 -8.56 -12.96 -13.14
N PHE A 43 -8.67 -13.28 -14.42
CA PHE A 43 -9.01 -14.62 -14.91
C PHE A 43 -7.80 -15.55 -15.06
N THR A 44 -6.60 -15.02 -14.91
CA THR A 44 -5.33 -15.69 -15.19
C THR A 44 -4.62 -16.02 -13.88
N TYR A 45 -4.53 -17.31 -13.55
CA TYR A 45 -3.74 -17.78 -12.41
C TYR A 45 -2.24 -17.75 -12.76
N PRO A 46 -1.32 -17.29 -11.88
CA PRO A 46 -1.51 -16.84 -10.49
C PRO A 46 -1.52 -15.30 -10.29
N GLU A 47 -2.05 -14.51 -11.22
CA GLU A 47 -1.89 -13.04 -11.21
C GLU A 47 -2.50 -12.35 -9.98
N TRP A 48 -3.75 -12.65 -9.63
CA TRP A 48 -4.42 -12.05 -8.47
C TRP A 48 -3.74 -12.41 -7.15
N PHE A 49 -3.15 -13.59 -7.04
CA PHE A 49 -2.40 -14.01 -5.85
C PHE A 49 -1.13 -13.17 -5.68
N ILE A 50 -0.43 -12.89 -6.78
CA ILE A 50 0.75 -12.00 -6.78
C ILE A 50 0.34 -10.58 -6.38
N TYR A 51 -0.74 -10.04 -6.95
CA TYR A 51 -1.21 -8.69 -6.62
C TYR A 51 -1.62 -8.55 -5.15
N GLY A 52 -2.35 -9.55 -4.62
CA GLY A 52 -2.73 -9.62 -3.21
C GLY A 52 -1.52 -9.78 -2.29
N GLY A 53 -0.56 -10.63 -2.66
CA GLY A 53 0.70 -10.83 -1.93
C GLY A 53 1.53 -9.55 -1.82
N ILE A 54 1.59 -8.73 -2.87
CA ILE A 54 2.25 -7.42 -2.81
C ILE A 54 1.52 -6.50 -1.80
N GLY A 55 0.18 -6.50 -1.78
CA GLY A 55 -0.59 -5.75 -0.78
C GLY A 55 -0.28 -6.18 0.67
N MET A 56 -0.11 -7.48 0.90
CA MET A 56 0.32 -8.01 2.20
C MET A 56 1.75 -7.60 2.55
N ALA A 57 2.66 -7.54 1.58
CA ALA A 57 4.02 -7.06 1.80
C ALA A 57 4.05 -5.57 2.19
N VAL A 58 3.24 -4.72 1.53
CA VAL A 58 3.08 -3.31 1.91
C VAL A 58 2.57 -3.18 3.34
N THR A 59 1.59 -4.02 3.72
CA THR A 59 1.05 -4.06 5.09
C THR A 59 2.15 -4.37 6.10
N ALA A 60 2.96 -5.40 5.85
CA ALA A 60 4.06 -5.78 6.75
C ALA A 60 5.08 -4.65 6.91
N ILE A 61 5.47 -3.99 5.81
CA ILE A 61 6.44 -2.90 5.81
C ILE A 61 5.88 -1.66 6.51
N ALA A 62 4.60 -1.36 6.34
CA ALA A 62 3.93 -0.28 7.05
C ALA A 62 3.93 -0.52 8.57
N VAL A 63 3.63 -1.75 9.02
CA VAL A 63 3.69 -2.13 10.45
C VAL A 63 5.11 -2.02 10.99
N ILE A 64 6.11 -2.53 10.27
CA ILE A 64 7.53 -2.41 10.66
C ILE A 64 7.93 -0.93 10.77
N THR A 65 7.46 -0.09 9.84
CA THR A 65 7.76 1.35 9.88
C THR A 65 7.09 2.04 11.07
N ALA A 66 5.87 1.64 11.44
CA ALA A 66 5.22 2.13 12.66
C ALA A 66 6.03 1.79 13.93
N ILE A 67 6.58 0.58 14.00
CA ILE A 67 7.46 0.13 15.10
C ILE A 67 8.79 0.90 15.08
N ALA A 68 9.35 1.20 13.91
CA ALA A 68 10.56 2.01 13.78
C ALA A 68 10.37 3.42 14.38
N PHE A 69 9.21 4.04 14.14
CA PHE A 69 8.89 5.35 14.71
C PHE A 69 8.54 5.33 16.20
N SER A 70 7.99 4.22 16.69
CA SER A 70 7.68 4.07 18.12
C SER A 70 8.96 3.97 18.95
N THR A 71 9.95 3.20 18.47
CA THR A 71 11.23 2.94 19.16
C THR A 71 12.29 4.04 18.98
N ARG A 72 12.08 5.00 18.06
CA ARG A 72 13.08 6.04 17.69
C ARG A 72 14.42 5.45 17.23
N SER A 73 14.42 4.23 16.69
CA SER A 73 15.65 3.58 16.24
C SER A 73 16.14 4.14 14.91
N TYR A 74 17.35 4.70 14.90
CA TYR A 74 17.99 5.23 13.69
C TYR A 74 18.24 4.13 12.65
N VAL A 75 18.68 2.95 13.08
CA VAL A 75 18.97 1.82 12.19
C VAL A 75 17.69 1.35 11.46
N PHE A 76 16.60 1.20 12.21
CA PHE A 76 15.31 0.79 11.62
C PHE A 76 14.73 1.85 10.70
N ALA A 77 14.75 3.13 11.10
CA ALA A 77 14.26 4.20 10.25
C ALA A 77 15.06 4.30 8.94
N ARG A 78 16.39 4.11 8.99
CA ARG A 78 17.26 4.13 7.82
C ARG A 78 17.03 2.92 6.90
N ALA A 79 16.79 1.74 7.47
CA ALA A 79 16.41 0.55 6.71
C ALA A 79 15.08 0.77 5.96
N MET A 80 14.07 1.33 6.65
CA MET A 80 12.79 1.64 6.02
C MET A 80 12.93 2.70 4.92
N GLN A 81 13.72 3.75 5.15
CA GLN A 81 14.02 4.76 4.12
C GLN A 81 14.62 4.13 2.85
N PHE A 82 15.43 3.09 2.98
CA PHE A 82 15.98 2.37 1.83
C PHE A 82 14.93 1.45 1.15
N ILE A 83 14.06 0.80 1.91
CA ILE A 83 13.08 -0.16 1.40
C ILE A 83 11.90 0.52 0.68
N TRP A 84 11.38 1.62 1.24
CA TRP A 84 10.21 2.34 0.68
C TRP A 84 10.26 2.67 -0.81
N PRO A 85 11.36 3.20 -1.41
CA PRO A 85 11.40 3.49 -2.84
C PRO A 85 11.24 2.24 -3.72
N PHE A 86 11.77 1.09 -3.31
CA PHE A 86 11.59 -0.17 -4.05
C PHE A 86 10.13 -0.65 -3.98
N ILE A 87 9.49 -0.50 -2.82
CA ILE A 87 8.08 -0.86 -2.64
C ILE A 87 7.16 0.03 -3.49
N ILE A 88 7.42 1.34 -3.51
CA ILE A 88 6.66 2.28 -4.35
C ILE A 88 6.78 1.89 -5.83
N LEU A 89 7.98 1.54 -6.29
CA LEU A 89 8.20 1.10 -7.66
C LEU A 89 7.45 -0.20 -7.99
N ILE A 90 7.52 -1.20 -7.12
CA ILE A 90 6.78 -2.47 -7.28
C ILE A 90 5.26 -2.21 -7.28
N CYS A 91 4.77 -1.34 -6.40
CA CYS A 91 3.35 -0.97 -6.35
C CYS A 91 2.90 -0.20 -7.59
N GLY A 92 3.76 0.65 -8.16
CA GLY A 92 3.51 1.33 -9.43
C GLY A 92 3.39 0.35 -10.60
N ILE A 93 4.31 -0.60 -10.73
CA ILE A 93 4.23 -1.66 -11.75
C ILE A 93 2.97 -2.50 -11.56
N ARG A 94 2.68 -2.91 -10.33
CA ARG A 94 1.45 -3.65 -9.99
C ARG A 94 0.20 -2.88 -10.42
N ALA A 95 0.11 -1.59 -10.13
CA ALA A 95 -1.03 -0.77 -10.50
C ALA A 95 -1.24 -0.72 -12.02
N ILE A 96 -0.17 -0.55 -12.79
CA ILE A 96 -0.24 -0.55 -14.26
C ILE A 96 -0.74 -1.90 -14.79
N LEU A 97 -0.16 -3.00 -14.31
CA LEU A 97 -0.55 -4.34 -14.75
C LEU A 97 -2.01 -4.66 -14.39
N MET A 98 -2.45 -4.30 -13.19
CA MET A 98 -3.85 -4.47 -12.77
C MET A 98 -4.80 -3.70 -13.67
N ILE A 99 -4.51 -2.44 -14.02
CA ILE A 99 -5.37 -1.62 -14.89
C ILE A 99 -5.43 -2.23 -16.31
N VAL A 100 -4.30 -2.69 -16.85
CA VAL A 100 -4.26 -3.30 -18.18
C VAL A 100 -5.06 -4.61 -18.21
N GLN A 101 -4.85 -5.49 -17.22
CA GLN A 101 -5.56 -6.77 -17.17
C GLN A 101 -7.05 -6.58 -16.89
N LEU A 102 -7.42 -5.60 -16.06
CA LEU A 102 -8.82 -5.29 -15.79
C LEU A 102 -9.55 -4.83 -17.05
N ASN A 103 -8.93 -3.96 -17.86
CA ASN A 103 -9.50 -3.53 -19.14
C ASN A 103 -9.60 -4.66 -20.18
N ARG A 104 -8.65 -5.61 -20.18
CA ARG A 104 -8.73 -6.82 -21.02
C ARG A 104 -9.80 -7.80 -20.56
N GLY A 105 -10.09 -7.82 -19.26
CA GLY A 105 -11.11 -8.68 -18.65
C GLY A 105 -12.53 -8.16 -18.71
N LYS A 106 -12.76 -6.94 -19.22
CA LYS A 106 -14.07 -6.26 -19.16
C LYS A 106 -15.24 -7.10 -19.68
N ASP A 107 -15.06 -7.77 -20.83
CA ASP A 107 -16.12 -8.52 -21.50
C ASP A 107 -16.43 -9.81 -20.72
N LYS A 108 -15.42 -10.37 -20.05
CA LYS A 108 -15.57 -11.55 -19.20
C LYS A 108 -16.34 -11.19 -17.92
N ILE A 109 -16.03 -10.06 -17.30
CA ILE A 109 -16.75 -9.57 -16.12
C ILE A 109 -18.21 -9.30 -16.47
N GLN A 110 -18.47 -8.66 -17.62
CA GLN A 110 -19.83 -8.41 -18.09
C GLN A 110 -20.59 -9.72 -18.31
N TRP A 111 -19.96 -10.71 -18.94
CA TRP A 111 -20.57 -12.04 -19.12
C TRP A 111 -20.92 -12.70 -17.79
N GLN A 112 -20.07 -12.58 -16.76
CA GLN A 112 -20.37 -13.13 -15.43
C GLN A 112 -21.59 -12.45 -14.80
N CYS A 113 -21.75 -11.15 -14.99
CA CYS A 113 -22.93 -10.42 -14.54
C CYS A 113 -24.20 -10.84 -15.29
N ASP A 114 -24.09 -11.11 -16.59
CA ASP A 114 -25.23 -11.50 -17.45
C ASP A 114 -25.65 -12.96 -17.28
N ASN A 115 -24.81 -13.81 -16.64
CA ASN A 115 -25.05 -15.24 -16.41
C ASN A 115 -25.15 -15.55 -14.91
N ASP A 116 -25.98 -14.81 -14.19
CA ASP A 116 -26.32 -15.06 -12.77
C ASP A 116 -25.09 -15.20 -11.85
N LEU A 117 -24.05 -14.37 -12.05
CA LEU A 117 -22.82 -14.35 -11.25
C LEU A 117 -22.00 -15.66 -11.33
N GLN A 118 -22.16 -16.43 -12.40
CA GLN A 118 -21.38 -17.64 -12.61
C GLN A 118 -19.90 -17.33 -12.90
N PRO A 119 -18.96 -18.16 -12.42
CA PRO A 119 -17.55 -18.00 -12.74
C PRO A 119 -17.31 -18.19 -14.23
N TRP A 120 -16.49 -17.31 -14.83
CA TRP A 120 -16.10 -17.44 -16.24
C TRP A 120 -15.44 -18.83 -16.45
N PRO A 121 -15.72 -19.57 -17.55
CA PRO A 121 -15.29 -20.96 -17.72
C PRO A 121 -13.79 -21.22 -17.49
N ALA A 122 -12.92 -20.27 -17.88
CA ALA A 122 -11.47 -20.40 -17.65
C ALA A 122 -11.04 -20.19 -16.19
N ALA A 123 -11.88 -19.55 -15.37
CA ALA A 123 -11.66 -19.31 -13.95
C ALA A 123 -12.25 -20.42 -13.06
N VAL A 124 -13.12 -21.29 -13.58
CA VAL A 124 -13.76 -22.39 -12.82
C VAL A 124 -12.71 -23.35 -12.21
N ASN A 125 -11.65 -23.65 -12.95
CA ASN A 125 -10.60 -24.55 -12.46
C ASN A 125 -9.78 -23.95 -11.30
N ASN A 126 -9.85 -22.64 -11.12
CA ASN A 126 -9.14 -21.91 -10.06
C ASN A 126 -10.14 -21.26 -9.09
N SER A 127 -11.42 -21.63 -9.15
CA SER A 127 -12.46 -21.02 -8.33
C SER A 127 -12.41 -21.53 -6.91
N ASN A 128 -12.40 -20.62 -5.95
CA ASN A 128 -12.58 -20.86 -4.53
C ASN A 128 -14.07 -20.75 -4.14
N SER A 129 -14.38 -21.02 -2.86
CA SER A 129 -15.76 -21.01 -2.35
C SER A 129 -16.41 -19.63 -2.25
N TYR A 130 -15.72 -18.54 -2.59
CA TYR A 130 -16.26 -17.19 -2.49
C TYR A 130 -17.04 -16.82 -3.75
N SER A 131 -18.25 -16.32 -3.58
CA SER A 131 -19.10 -15.83 -4.67
C SER A 131 -18.68 -14.45 -5.18
N MET A 132 -19.03 -14.12 -6.42
CA MET A 132 -18.84 -12.78 -6.96
C MET A 132 -19.62 -11.75 -6.11
N PRO A 133 -19.03 -10.59 -5.77
CA PRO A 133 -19.76 -9.51 -5.13
C PRO A 133 -20.78 -8.94 -6.11
N SER A 134 -22.07 -8.99 -5.75
CA SER A 134 -23.17 -8.46 -6.56
C SER A 134 -23.04 -6.97 -6.86
N GLU A 135 -22.31 -6.25 -5.99
CA GLU A 135 -22.03 -4.82 -6.08
C GLU A 135 -21.24 -4.46 -7.34
N ILE A 136 -20.37 -5.37 -7.83
CA ILE A 136 -19.61 -5.15 -9.07
C ILE A 136 -20.57 -5.05 -10.26
N CYS A 137 -21.61 -5.88 -10.28
CA CYS A 137 -22.61 -5.87 -11.35
C CYS A 137 -23.60 -4.70 -11.23
N ILE A 138 -23.95 -4.29 -10.01
CA ILE A 138 -24.84 -3.13 -9.76
C ILE A 138 -24.17 -1.82 -10.20
N VAL A 139 -22.89 -1.64 -9.86
CA VAL A 139 -22.12 -0.42 -10.19
C VAL A 139 -21.66 -0.42 -11.65
N GLY A 140 -21.56 -1.61 -12.26
CA GLY A 140 -21.10 -1.82 -13.62
C GLY A 140 -19.59 -1.68 -13.78
N PHE A 141 -19.06 -2.24 -14.88
CA PHE A 141 -17.62 -2.27 -15.13
C PHE A 141 -16.96 -0.88 -15.12
N SER A 142 -17.63 0.13 -15.69
CA SER A 142 -17.09 1.49 -15.73
C SER A 142 -16.89 2.06 -14.33
N GLY A 143 -17.89 1.95 -13.44
CA GLY A 143 -17.80 2.48 -12.09
C GLY A 143 -16.79 1.71 -11.24
N PHE A 144 -16.76 0.37 -11.38
CA PHE A 144 -15.77 -0.48 -10.71
C PHE A 144 -14.34 -0.14 -11.16
N ASN A 145 -14.10 -0.02 -12.48
CA ASN A 145 -12.77 0.31 -13.02
C ASN A 145 -12.29 1.68 -12.53
N THR A 146 -13.17 2.69 -12.52
CA THR A 146 -12.84 4.02 -11.97
C THR A 146 -12.48 3.94 -10.48
N ALA A 147 -13.26 3.19 -9.68
CA ALA A 147 -12.98 3.02 -8.25
C ALA A 147 -11.63 2.34 -8.01
N VAL A 148 -11.30 1.30 -8.78
CA VAL A 148 -10.00 0.60 -8.70
C VAL A 148 -8.85 1.55 -9.07
N ILE A 149 -8.97 2.31 -10.16
CA ILE A 149 -7.93 3.26 -10.58
C ILE A 149 -7.70 4.33 -9.51
N ILE A 150 -8.77 4.93 -8.98
CA ILE A 150 -8.66 5.94 -7.92
C ILE A 150 -8.03 5.34 -6.67
N GLY A 151 -8.45 4.14 -6.26
CA GLY A 151 -7.87 3.44 -5.12
C GLY A 151 -6.37 3.16 -5.28
N LEU A 152 -5.92 2.78 -6.48
CA LEU A 152 -4.50 2.57 -6.78
C LEU A 152 -3.69 3.87 -6.74
N LEU A 153 -4.26 4.99 -7.22
CA LEU A 153 -3.60 6.31 -7.17
C LEU A 153 -3.48 6.82 -5.73
N VAL A 154 -4.53 6.66 -4.92
CA VAL A 154 -4.52 7.01 -3.49
C VAL A 154 -3.48 6.17 -2.74
N ASP A 155 -3.40 4.87 -3.02
CA ASP A 155 -2.37 3.97 -2.46
C ASP A 155 -0.96 4.49 -2.76
N LEU A 156 -0.67 4.82 -4.02
CA LEU A 156 0.63 5.34 -4.43
C LEU A 156 0.95 6.67 -3.74
N ALA A 157 -0.02 7.58 -3.65
CA ALA A 157 0.15 8.86 -2.95
C ALA A 157 0.46 8.67 -1.47
N PHE A 158 -0.22 7.73 -0.82
CA PHE A 158 -0.01 7.43 0.60
C PHE A 158 1.39 6.85 0.84
N GLN A 159 1.84 5.95 -0.02
CA GLN A 159 3.19 5.36 0.05
C GLN A 159 4.29 6.40 -0.20
N MET A 160 4.11 7.29 -1.20
CA MET A 160 5.05 8.39 -1.46
C MET A 160 5.15 9.33 -0.25
N TYR A 161 4.02 9.68 0.37
CA TYR A 161 4.02 10.51 1.57
C TYR A 161 4.65 9.78 2.77
N MET A 162 4.46 8.46 2.88
CA MET A 162 5.12 7.65 3.91
C MET A 162 6.64 7.62 3.76
N PHE A 163 7.15 7.54 2.52
CA PHE A 163 8.57 7.68 2.25
C PHE A 163 9.10 9.06 2.69
N PHE A 164 8.38 10.13 2.37
CA PHE A 164 8.73 11.48 2.81
C PHE A 164 8.82 11.59 4.35
N LEU A 165 7.83 11.05 5.07
CA LEU A 165 7.83 11.02 6.53
C LEU A 165 9.00 10.23 7.10
N THR A 166 9.32 9.08 6.51
CA THR A 166 10.44 8.22 6.93
C THR A 166 11.78 8.91 6.72
N TRP A 167 12.00 9.51 5.54
CA TRP A 167 13.18 10.32 5.25
C TRP A 167 13.32 11.48 6.24
N ARG A 168 12.23 12.21 6.52
CA ARG A 168 12.24 13.34 7.44
C ARG A 168 12.56 12.91 8.87
N PHE A 169 12.01 11.78 9.31
CA PHE A 169 12.29 11.21 10.63
C PHE A 169 13.77 10.84 10.79
N CYS A 170 14.37 10.18 9.78
CA CYS A 170 15.81 9.90 9.75
C CYS A 170 16.65 11.18 9.83
N ALA A 171 16.32 12.18 9.01
CA ALA A 171 17.07 13.42 8.95
C ALA A 171 17.05 14.17 10.30
N ARG A 172 15.93 14.11 11.02
CA ARG A 172 15.80 14.66 12.37
C ARG A 172 16.64 13.86 13.40
N LEU A 173 16.67 12.53 13.33
CA LEU A 173 17.50 11.72 14.22
C LEU A 173 19.00 12.02 14.06
N VAL A 174 19.47 12.18 12.81
CA VAL A 174 20.86 12.58 12.53
C VAL A 174 21.15 13.95 13.13
N HIS A 175 20.23 14.91 12.96
CA HIS A 175 20.39 16.23 13.56
C HIS A 175 20.49 16.18 15.09
N TYR A 176 19.64 15.37 15.76
CA TYR A 176 19.73 15.18 17.21
C TYR A 176 21.05 14.54 17.67
N SER A 177 21.59 13.58 16.92
CA SER A 177 22.90 13.00 17.23
C SER A 177 24.06 13.99 17.05
N GLY A 178 23.90 15.00 16.20
CA GLY A 178 24.93 16.02 15.94
C GLY A 178 24.87 17.23 16.89
N MET A 179 23.80 17.40 17.67
CA MET A 179 23.67 18.51 18.61
C MET A 179 24.51 18.26 19.87
N LYS A 180 25.59 19.02 20.01
CA LYS A 180 26.33 19.12 21.28
C LYS A 180 25.50 19.97 22.24
N GLY A 181 25.18 19.43 23.42
CA GLY A 181 24.47 20.17 24.45
C GLY A 181 25.28 21.39 24.94
N PRO A 182 24.65 22.35 25.64
CA PRO A 182 25.29 23.57 26.15
C PRO A 182 26.47 23.32 27.12
N PHE A 183 26.71 22.09 27.56
CA PHE A 183 27.78 21.71 28.48
C PHE A 183 28.89 20.85 27.84
N GLY A 184 29.25 21.10 26.58
CA GLY A 184 30.50 20.59 25.96
C GLY A 184 30.57 19.08 25.68
N ASN A 185 29.86 18.26 26.45
CA ASN A 185 29.61 16.84 26.25
C ASN A 185 28.10 16.66 26.11
N GLY A 186 27.65 16.31 24.91
CA GLY A 186 26.23 16.08 24.67
C GLY A 186 25.72 14.90 25.50
N TYR A 187 24.45 14.95 25.92
CA TYR A 187 23.74 13.83 26.58
C TYR A 187 23.77 12.51 25.77
N TYR A 188 24.25 12.53 24.53
CA TYR A 188 24.36 11.40 23.60
C TYR A 188 25.81 11.11 23.16
N SER A 189 26.83 11.73 23.77
CA SER A 189 28.23 11.30 23.59
C SER A 189 28.56 10.22 24.62
N ALA A 190 28.16 9.00 24.32
CA ALA A 190 28.68 7.79 24.94
C ALA A 190 29.34 6.95 23.85
#